data_AF-A0A7W0Q7P6-F1
#
_entry.id   AF-A0A7W0Q7P6-F1
#
_cell.length_a   1.000
_cell.length_b   1.000
_cell.length_c   1.000
_cell.angle_alpha   90.00
_cell.angle_beta   90.00
_cell.angle_gamma   90.00
#
_symmetry.space_group_name_H-M   'P 1'
#
loop_
_entity.id
_entity.type
_entity.pdbx_description
1 polymer ?
#
loop_
_entity_poly.entity_id
_entity_poly.type
_entity_poly.pdbx_seq_one_letter_code
_entity_poly.pdbx_strand_id
1 'polypeptide(L)'
;MLRIALAACGLVACGGGGSSGPDLTVTTTFTLTESGGLGPSPIDPLLNQPIGLELVFDGVEIGHGASTGCRSTYVAKTGPTWTVSGPVAATMQVEVLERLPDWVVELQLCTTATQSDAQIDSVIDPLNLNIGCLSIPEAAQVRDGEDPVLTSFTGTSCSATLLDVVNNRVLNAHDFSVTFTTGAARLP
;
A
#
# COMPACT_ATOMS: atom_id res chain seq x y z
N MET A 1 13.95 19.60 -2.48
CA MET A 1 14.66 19.50 -1.19
C MET A 1 14.76 18.03 -0.83
N LEU A 2 15.99 17.50 -0.86
CA LEU A 2 16.31 16.10 -0.61
C LEU A 2 16.29 15.84 0.90
N ARG A 3 15.50 14.89 1.39
CA ARG A 3 15.61 14.37 2.75
C ARG A 3 15.99 12.90 2.69
N ILE A 4 17.30 12.67 2.68
CA ILE A 4 17.88 11.41 3.11
C ILE A 4 17.84 11.43 4.64
N ALA A 5 17.11 10.49 5.24
CA ALA A 5 17.24 10.15 6.65
C ALA A 5 17.26 8.64 6.78
N LEU A 6 18.47 8.09 6.62
CA LEU A 6 18.86 6.82 7.21
C LEU A 6 18.71 6.95 8.74
N ALA A 7 17.81 6.17 9.33
CA ALA A 7 17.78 5.96 10.77
C ALA A 7 17.57 4.47 11.04
N ALA A 8 18.69 3.75 11.04
CA ALA A 8 18.78 2.44 11.66
C ALA A 8 18.91 2.61 13.19
N CYS A 9 18.37 1.62 13.91
CA CYS A 9 18.47 1.34 15.35
C CYS A 9 17.53 2.11 16.30
N GLY A 10 16.44 1.42 16.63
CA GLY A 10 15.64 1.62 17.83
C GLY A 10 14.83 0.36 18.12
N LEU A 11 15.52 -0.73 18.50
CA LEU A 11 14.92 -1.93 19.08
C LEU A 11 14.09 -1.55 20.31
N VAL A 12 12.78 -1.36 20.15
CA VAL A 12 11.84 -1.45 21.27
C VAL A 12 11.23 -2.85 21.21
N ALA A 13 11.84 -3.73 21.98
CA ALA A 13 11.20 -4.95 22.44
C ALA A 13 10.02 -4.57 23.35
N CYS A 14 8.83 -4.49 22.77
CA CYS A 14 7.58 -4.72 23.49
C CYS A 14 7.03 -6.05 22.98
N GLY A 15 7.25 -7.11 23.77
CA GLY A 15 6.63 -8.40 23.55
C GLY A 15 5.12 -8.32 23.75
N GLY A 16 4.40 -8.02 22.68
CA GLY A 16 3.04 -8.48 22.47
C GLY A 16 3.12 -9.47 21.32
N GLY A 17 2.78 -10.74 21.56
CA GLY A 17 2.65 -11.69 20.46
C GLY A 17 1.65 -11.11 19.48
N GLY A 18 2.08 -10.79 18.26
CA GLY A 18 1.20 -10.30 17.21
C GLY A 18 0.09 -11.33 17.03
N SER A 19 -1.12 -10.98 17.47
CA SER A 19 -2.30 -11.73 17.09
C SER A 19 -2.42 -11.58 15.58
N SER A 20 -2.43 -12.70 14.85
CA SER A 20 -2.76 -12.71 13.42
C SER A 20 -4.07 -11.95 13.25
N GLY A 21 -4.02 -10.79 12.60
CA GLY A 21 -5.20 -10.02 12.26
C GLY A 21 -6.04 -10.72 11.18
N PRO A 22 -7.20 -10.16 10.83
CA PRO A 22 -7.96 -10.65 9.69
C PRO A 22 -7.19 -10.44 8.40
N ASP A 23 -7.55 -11.16 7.34
CA ASP A 23 -7.01 -10.89 6.01
C ASP A 23 -7.36 -9.47 5.55
N LEU A 24 -6.44 -8.86 4.81
CA LEU A 24 -6.61 -7.55 4.19
C LEU A 24 -6.64 -7.70 2.67
N THR A 25 -7.75 -7.35 2.05
CA THR A 25 -7.90 -7.24 0.60
C THR A 25 -7.84 -5.78 0.18
N VAL A 26 -6.97 -5.48 -0.78
CA VAL A 26 -6.85 -4.17 -1.41
C VAL A 26 -7.24 -4.29 -2.87
N THR A 27 -8.22 -3.50 -3.30
CA THR A 27 -8.67 -3.46 -4.70
C THR A 27 -8.56 -2.04 -5.24
N THR A 28 -7.97 -1.90 -6.42
CA THR A 28 -7.80 -0.60 -7.09
C THR A 28 -7.87 -0.74 -8.60
N THR A 29 -8.17 0.37 -9.27
CA THR A 29 -7.95 0.51 -10.72
C THR A 29 -7.34 1.87 -10.98
N PHE A 30 -6.22 1.89 -11.70
CA PHE A 30 -5.49 3.11 -12.02
C PHE A 30 -4.88 3.04 -13.42
N THR A 31 -4.49 4.20 -13.94
CA THR A 31 -3.81 4.32 -15.23
C THR A 31 -2.45 4.96 -15.00
N LEU A 32 -1.39 4.25 -15.37
CA LEU A 32 -0.03 4.77 -15.28
C LEU A 32 0.25 5.74 -16.43
N THR A 33 0.83 6.88 -16.08
CA THR A 33 1.27 7.94 -16.99
C THR A 33 2.78 8.12 -16.86
N GLU A 34 3.44 8.51 -17.94
CA GLU A 34 4.88 8.75 -17.91
C GLU A 34 5.20 10.03 -17.14
N SER A 35 6.13 9.93 -16.19
CA SER A 35 6.64 11.09 -15.46
C SER A 35 8.12 11.37 -15.72
N GLY A 36 8.86 10.39 -16.27
CA GLY A 36 10.23 10.57 -16.71
C GLY A 36 10.94 9.28 -17.12
N GLY A 37 12.07 9.46 -17.81
CA GLY A 37 13.00 8.40 -18.17
C GLY A 37 13.60 8.55 -19.56
N LEU A 38 14.70 7.83 -19.83
CA LEU A 38 15.37 7.81 -21.13
C LEU A 38 15.62 6.36 -21.55
N GLY A 39 14.92 5.90 -22.57
CA GLY A 39 15.11 4.59 -23.17
C GLY A 39 13.88 3.68 -23.08
N PRO A 40 13.84 2.61 -23.88
CA PRO A 40 12.78 1.62 -23.84
C PRO A 40 12.82 0.84 -22.53
N SER A 41 11.66 0.53 -21.98
CA SER A 41 11.51 -0.29 -20.79
C SER A 41 10.47 -1.40 -21.01
N PRO A 42 10.67 -2.61 -20.45
CA PRO A 42 9.66 -3.67 -20.48
C PRO A 42 8.30 -3.26 -19.89
N ILE A 43 8.27 -2.22 -19.04
CA ILE A 43 7.03 -1.68 -18.46
C ILE A 43 6.35 -0.62 -19.33
N ASP A 44 6.91 -0.26 -20.49
CA ASP A 44 6.30 0.70 -21.43
C ASP A 44 4.89 0.33 -21.90
N PRO A 45 4.53 -0.95 -22.12
CA PRO A 45 3.17 -1.31 -22.48
C PRO A 45 2.13 -0.88 -21.44
N LEU A 46 2.51 -0.68 -20.18
CA LEU A 46 1.61 -0.23 -19.11
C LEU A 46 1.14 1.22 -19.28
N LEU A 47 1.83 2.01 -20.10
CA LEU A 47 1.56 3.44 -20.28
C LEU A 47 0.18 3.71 -20.88
N ASN A 48 -0.57 4.58 -20.21
CA ASN A 48 -1.91 5.02 -20.58
C ASN A 48 -2.91 3.85 -20.73
N GLN A 49 -2.64 2.72 -20.06
CA GLN A 49 -3.54 1.58 -20.02
C GLN A 49 -4.17 1.46 -18.62
N PRO A 50 -5.48 1.14 -18.53
CA PRO A 50 -6.11 0.87 -17.25
C PRO A 50 -5.60 -0.46 -16.68
N ILE A 51 -5.23 -0.45 -15.40
CA ILE A 51 -4.73 -1.61 -14.66
C ILE A 51 -5.63 -1.79 -13.44
N GLY A 52 -6.33 -2.93 -13.37
CA GLY A 52 -7.02 -3.35 -12.17
C GLY A 52 -6.12 -4.26 -11.34
N LEU A 53 -5.98 -3.97 -10.06
CA LEU A 53 -5.14 -4.72 -9.14
C LEU A 53 -5.94 -5.10 -7.89
N GLU A 54 -5.89 -6.39 -7.54
CA GLU A 54 -6.35 -6.91 -6.26
C GLU A 54 -5.16 -7.56 -5.56
N LEU A 55 -4.94 -7.19 -4.30
CA LEU A 55 -3.90 -7.75 -3.42
C LEU A 55 -4.59 -8.31 -2.17
N VAL A 56 -4.28 -9.55 -1.80
CA VAL A 56 -4.78 -10.18 -0.58
C VAL A 56 -3.60 -10.54 0.32
N PHE A 57 -3.55 -9.88 1.47
CA PHE A 57 -2.57 -10.12 2.53
C PHE A 57 -3.22 -10.98 3.60
N ASP A 58 -2.72 -12.20 3.76
CA ASP A 58 -3.20 -13.12 4.79
C ASP A 58 -2.62 -12.74 6.15
N GLY A 59 -3.48 -12.67 7.18
CA GLY A 59 -3.04 -12.55 8.57
C GLY A 59 -2.17 -11.33 8.91
N VAL A 60 -2.61 -10.11 8.54
CA VAL A 60 -1.84 -8.89 8.79
C VAL A 60 -1.58 -8.66 10.28
N GLU A 61 -0.39 -8.17 10.64
CA GLU A 61 -0.10 -7.83 12.03
C GLU A 61 -0.74 -6.49 12.39
N ILE A 62 -1.34 -6.42 13.57
CA ILE A 62 -1.95 -5.19 14.08
C ILE A 62 -1.00 -4.59 15.12
N GLY A 63 -0.41 -3.46 14.78
CA GLY A 63 0.43 -2.66 15.68
C GLY A 63 -0.32 -1.46 16.25
N HIS A 64 0.05 -1.06 17.46
CA HIS A 64 -0.41 0.18 18.07
C HIS A 64 0.78 1.14 18.21
N GLY A 65 0.74 2.25 17.48
CA GLY A 65 1.74 3.31 17.60
C GLY A 65 1.62 4.03 18.94
N ALA A 66 2.76 4.43 19.52
CA ALA A 66 2.80 5.18 20.79
C ALA A 66 2.38 6.67 20.65
N SER A 67 2.02 7.12 19.44
CA SER A 67 1.74 8.53 19.17
C SER A 67 0.33 8.92 19.61
N THR A 68 0.21 9.98 20.39
CA THR A 68 -1.08 10.57 20.79
C THR A 68 -1.88 11.01 19.56
N GLY A 69 -2.85 10.19 19.13
CA GLY A 69 -3.82 10.55 18.08
C GLY A 69 -3.99 9.51 16.96
N CYS A 70 -2.99 8.66 16.74
CA CYS A 70 -3.00 7.59 15.72
C CYS A 70 -2.79 6.25 16.40
N ARG A 71 -3.83 5.40 16.37
CA ARG A 71 -3.90 4.22 17.24
C ARG A 71 -3.55 2.92 16.53
N SER A 72 -3.83 2.79 15.24
CA SER A 72 -3.68 1.50 14.56
C SER A 72 -2.79 1.63 13.33
N THR A 73 -1.80 0.73 13.25
CA THR A 73 -0.93 0.51 12.10
C THR A 73 -1.07 -0.95 11.72
N TYR A 74 -1.77 -1.25 10.61
CA TYR A 74 -1.69 -2.59 10.04
C TYR A 74 -0.37 -2.73 9.34
N VAL A 75 0.38 -3.80 9.62
CA VAL A 75 1.64 -4.11 8.95
C VAL A 75 1.57 -5.55 8.47
N ALA A 76 1.51 -5.76 7.16
CA ALA A 76 1.86 -7.06 6.58
C ALA A 76 3.29 -6.99 6.04
N LYS A 77 4.08 -8.04 6.26
CA LYS A 77 5.47 -8.18 5.75
C LYS A 77 5.65 -9.38 4.83
N THR A 78 4.58 -10.12 4.54
CA THR A 78 4.57 -11.25 3.62
C THR A 78 3.94 -10.83 2.30
N GLY A 79 4.43 -11.40 1.20
CA GLY A 79 3.91 -11.10 -0.13
C GLY A 79 2.42 -11.47 -0.27
N PRO A 80 1.59 -10.60 -0.87
CA PRO A 80 0.18 -10.88 -1.06
C PRO A 80 -0.02 -11.92 -2.18
N THR A 81 -1.17 -12.59 -2.16
CA THR A 81 -1.69 -13.13 -3.41
C THR A 81 -2.27 -11.98 -4.22
N TRP A 82 -2.08 -12.01 -5.54
CA TRP A 82 -2.50 -10.91 -6.40
C TRP A 82 -3.32 -11.38 -7.60
N THR A 83 -4.25 -10.54 -8.02
CA THR A 83 -4.96 -10.68 -9.29
C THR A 83 -4.83 -9.38 -10.07
N VAL A 84 -4.53 -9.49 -11.37
CA VAL A 84 -4.44 -8.34 -12.28
C VAL A 84 -5.47 -8.46 -13.37
N SER A 85 -6.07 -7.33 -13.74
CA SER A 85 -7.02 -7.22 -14.83
C SER A 85 -6.73 -6.00 -15.72
N GLY A 86 -7.28 -6.03 -16.93
CA GLY A 86 -7.07 -4.99 -17.95
C GLY A 86 -6.29 -5.49 -19.17
N PRO A 87 -6.14 -4.65 -20.21
CA PRO A 87 -5.50 -5.02 -21.47
C PRO A 87 -4.01 -5.37 -21.33
N VAL A 88 -3.38 -4.94 -20.24
CA VAL A 88 -1.95 -5.13 -19.96
C VAL A 88 -1.68 -6.00 -18.74
N ALA A 89 -2.67 -6.79 -18.31
CA ALA A 89 -2.55 -7.64 -17.12
C ALA A 89 -1.34 -8.58 -17.17
N ALA A 90 -1.06 -9.18 -18.34
CA ALA A 90 0.09 -10.07 -18.52
C ALA A 90 1.44 -9.35 -18.32
N THR A 91 1.59 -8.12 -18.84
CA THR A 91 2.80 -7.32 -18.64
C THR A 91 2.95 -6.91 -17.18
N MET A 92 1.89 -6.44 -16.53
CA MET A 92 1.93 -6.08 -15.11
C MET A 92 2.26 -7.29 -14.23
N GLN A 93 1.76 -8.47 -14.55
CA GLN A 93 2.10 -9.69 -13.85
C GLN A 93 3.60 -10.02 -13.98
N VAL A 94 4.10 -10.17 -15.21
CA VAL A 94 5.45 -10.70 -15.47
C VAL A 94 6.55 -9.68 -15.16
N GLU A 95 6.36 -8.43 -15.60
CA GLU A 95 7.40 -7.40 -15.51
C GLU A 95 7.39 -6.66 -14.17
N VAL A 96 6.31 -6.79 -13.39
CA VAL A 96 6.15 -6.11 -12.11
C VAL A 96 5.91 -7.09 -10.96
N LEU A 97 4.74 -7.71 -10.85
CA LEU A 97 4.35 -8.42 -9.64
C LEU A 97 5.17 -9.69 -9.35
N GLU A 98 5.51 -10.49 -10.36
CA GLU A 98 6.36 -11.68 -10.20
C GLU A 98 7.79 -11.34 -9.74
N ARG A 99 8.21 -10.09 -9.94
CA ARG A 99 9.54 -9.60 -9.57
C ARG A 99 9.55 -8.94 -8.19
N LEU A 100 8.39 -8.72 -7.57
CA LEU A 100 8.22 -8.01 -6.31
C LEU A 100 7.95 -9.01 -5.17
N PRO A 101 8.99 -9.57 -4.52
CA PRO A 101 8.85 -10.61 -3.50
C PRO A 101 8.35 -10.08 -2.15
N ASP A 102 8.74 -8.87 -1.77
CA ASP A 102 8.55 -8.33 -0.44
C ASP A 102 7.58 -7.16 -0.49
N TRP A 103 6.49 -7.26 0.28
CA TRP A 103 5.46 -6.24 0.34
C TRP A 103 5.29 -5.76 1.77
N VAL A 104 5.13 -4.46 1.90
CA VAL A 104 4.77 -3.79 3.14
C VAL A 104 3.48 -3.04 2.87
N VAL A 105 2.44 -3.36 3.64
CA VAL A 105 1.24 -2.51 3.71
C VAL A 105 1.24 -1.85 5.07
N GLU A 106 1.06 -0.53 5.07
CA GLU A 106 0.92 0.29 6.26
C GLU A 106 -0.42 1.02 6.19
N LEU A 107 -1.28 0.80 7.19
CA LEU A 107 -2.53 1.55 7.32
C LEU A 107 -2.54 2.25 8.67
N GLN A 108 -2.34 3.57 8.65
CA GLN A 108 -2.34 4.41 9.83
C GLN A 108 -3.70 5.11 10.00
N LEU A 109 -4.38 4.80 11.11
CA LEU A 109 -5.71 5.33 11.41
C LEU A 109 -5.66 6.25 12.63
N CYS A 110 -6.01 7.51 12.40
CA CYS A 110 -6.00 8.56 13.40
C CYS A 110 -7.42 9.05 13.73
N THR A 111 -7.55 9.69 14.88
CA THR A 111 -8.79 10.37 15.34
C THR A 111 -9.17 11.54 14.42
N THR A 112 -8.21 12.12 13.70
CA THR A 112 -8.45 13.14 12.67
C THR A 112 -8.15 12.58 11.29
N ALA A 113 -9.13 12.59 10.37
CA ALA A 113 -8.98 12.07 8.99
C ALA A 113 -7.76 12.60 8.25
N THR A 114 -7.39 13.87 8.47
CA THR A 114 -6.25 14.51 7.79
C THR A 114 -4.89 13.94 8.19
N GLN A 115 -4.85 13.10 9.23
CA GLN A 115 -3.65 12.41 9.70
C GLN A 115 -3.67 10.91 9.38
N SER A 116 -4.79 10.39 8.86
CA SER A 116 -4.92 8.99 8.48
C SER A 116 -4.43 8.79 7.06
N ASP A 117 -3.59 7.79 6.85
CA ASP A 117 -2.99 7.46 5.57
C ASP A 117 -2.88 5.94 5.37
N ALA A 118 -2.87 5.53 4.11
CA ALA A 118 -2.68 4.15 3.72
C ALA A 118 -1.58 4.08 2.68
N GLN A 119 -0.64 3.16 2.85
CA GLN A 119 0.50 2.97 1.98
C GLN A 119 0.72 1.48 1.72
N ILE A 120 1.07 1.15 0.48
CA ILE A 120 1.46 -0.19 0.05
C ILE A 120 2.74 -0.03 -0.75
N ASP A 121 3.77 -0.71 -0.32
CA ASP A 121 5.10 -0.68 -0.90
C ASP A 121 5.54 -2.08 -1.25
N SER A 122 6.17 -2.20 -2.41
CA SER A 122 7.05 -3.32 -2.70
C SER A 122 8.26 -2.81 -3.44
N VAL A 123 9.44 -3.11 -2.90
CA VAL A 123 10.70 -2.50 -3.27
C VAL A 123 11.73 -3.61 -3.40
N ILE A 124 12.26 -3.76 -4.61
CA ILE A 124 13.52 -4.46 -4.84
C ILE A 124 14.44 -3.58 -5.67
N ASP A 125 15.75 -3.75 -5.55
CA ASP A 125 16.63 -3.26 -6.61
C ASP A 125 16.54 -4.26 -7.76
N PRO A 126 15.95 -3.92 -8.93
CA PRO A 126 15.78 -2.57 -9.48
C PRO A 126 14.34 -2.11 -9.78
N LEU A 127 13.32 -2.62 -9.08
CA LEU A 127 11.91 -2.29 -9.32
C LEU A 127 11.18 -1.91 -8.04
N ASN A 128 10.47 -0.78 -8.05
CA ASN A 128 9.67 -0.31 -6.92
C ASN A 128 8.25 0.00 -7.34
N LEU A 129 7.27 -0.47 -6.58
CA LEU A 129 5.87 -0.10 -6.67
C LEU A 129 5.41 0.47 -5.33
N ASN A 130 4.97 1.73 -5.35
CA ASN A 130 4.34 2.40 -4.21
C ASN A 130 2.91 2.76 -4.59
N ILE A 131 1.96 2.56 -3.67
CA ILE A 131 0.58 3.03 -3.74
C ILE A 131 0.27 3.71 -2.41
N GLY A 132 -0.17 4.96 -2.44
CA GLY A 132 -0.49 5.74 -1.24
C GLY A 132 -1.81 6.46 -1.36
N CYS A 133 -2.56 6.57 -0.28
CA CYS A 133 -3.82 7.31 -0.17
C CYS A 133 -3.77 8.26 1.03
N LEU A 134 -4.03 9.55 0.79
CA LEU A 134 -3.97 10.61 1.81
C LEU A 134 -5.35 10.98 2.39
N SER A 135 -6.44 10.47 1.80
CA SER A 135 -7.80 10.79 2.24
C SER A 135 -8.54 9.51 2.62
N ILE A 136 -8.39 9.10 3.88
CA ILE A 136 -9.17 8.02 4.48
C ILE A 136 -10.48 8.59 5.05
N PRO A 137 -11.65 7.96 4.77
CA PRO A 137 -12.94 8.47 5.21
C PRO A 137 -13.09 8.45 6.73
N GLU A 138 -13.89 9.38 7.26
CA GLU A 138 -14.16 9.50 8.70
C GLU A 138 -14.72 8.23 9.33
N ALA A 139 -15.49 7.44 8.57
CA ALA A 139 -16.04 6.17 9.03
C ALA A 139 -14.97 5.11 9.37
N ALA A 140 -13.75 5.27 8.86
CA ALA A 140 -12.62 4.39 9.14
C ALA A 140 -11.74 4.88 10.31
N GLN A 141 -12.09 6.00 10.95
CA GLN A 141 -11.32 6.56 12.07
C GLN A 141 -11.52 5.76 13.36
N VAL A 142 -10.50 5.81 14.21
CA VAL A 142 -10.56 5.26 15.56
C VAL A 142 -11.31 6.24 16.47
N ARG A 143 -12.35 5.75 17.15
CA ARG A 143 -13.03 6.52 18.21
C ARG A 143 -12.31 6.30 19.54
N ASP A 144 -12.28 7.33 20.38
CA ASP A 144 -11.54 7.30 21.64
C ASP A 144 -11.90 6.08 22.51
N GLY A 145 -10.92 5.20 22.74
CA GLY A 145 -11.05 4.04 23.61
C GLY A 145 -11.56 2.77 22.93
N GLU A 146 -11.81 2.78 21.62
CA GLU A 146 -12.23 1.61 20.84
C GLU A 146 -11.15 1.23 19.82
N ASP A 147 -10.94 -0.07 19.60
CA ASP A 147 -10.14 -0.55 18.46
C ASP A 147 -10.95 -0.37 17.17
N PRO A 148 -10.32 0.06 16.06
CA PRO A 148 -11.07 0.30 14.83
C PRO A 148 -11.72 -1.00 14.34
N VAL A 149 -13.04 -1.01 14.22
CA VAL A 149 -13.74 -2.08 13.52
C VAL A 149 -13.84 -1.68 12.06
N LEU A 150 -12.83 -2.03 11.28
CA LEU A 150 -12.87 -1.91 9.84
C LEU A 150 -13.46 -3.17 9.24
N THR A 151 -14.41 -3.01 8.33
CA THR A 151 -14.87 -4.07 7.41
C THR A 151 -14.50 -3.70 5.99
N SER A 152 -14.76 -2.45 5.60
CA SER A 152 -14.23 -1.88 4.37
C SER A 152 -14.23 -0.35 4.39
N PHE A 153 -13.30 0.25 3.65
CA PHE A 153 -13.30 1.67 3.36
C PHE A 153 -12.63 1.94 2.00
N THR A 154 -12.91 3.12 1.44
CA THR A 154 -12.30 3.55 0.19
C THR A 154 -11.48 4.81 0.45
N GLY A 155 -10.16 4.69 0.30
CA GLY A 155 -9.27 5.84 0.24
C GLY A 155 -9.42 6.56 -1.10
N THR A 156 -9.41 7.89 -1.07
CA THR A 156 -9.47 8.73 -2.27
C THR A 156 -8.20 9.57 -2.40
N SER A 157 -8.05 10.23 -3.55
CA SER A 157 -6.84 11.02 -3.89
C SER A 157 -5.57 10.19 -3.74
N CYS A 158 -5.64 8.94 -4.20
CA CYS A 158 -4.51 8.02 -4.14
C CYS A 158 -3.54 8.30 -5.29
N SER A 159 -2.28 7.97 -5.05
CA SER A 159 -1.22 7.98 -6.05
C SER A 159 -0.52 6.64 -6.09
N ALA A 160 0.02 6.28 -7.26
CA ALA A 160 0.90 5.14 -7.42
C ALA A 160 2.15 5.57 -8.18
N THR A 161 3.29 4.99 -7.83
CA THR A 161 4.55 5.17 -8.55
C THR A 161 5.16 3.79 -8.83
N LEU A 162 5.45 3.53 -10.10
CA LEU A 162 6.22 2.38 -10.56
C LEU A 162 7.57 2.90 -11.09
N LEU A 163 8.65 2.51 -10.44
CA LEU A 163 10.01 2.89 -10.78
C LEU A 163 10.79 1.66 -11.24
N ASP A 164 11.18 1.64 -12.50
CA ASP A 164 12.17 0.72 -13.05
C ASP A 164 13.52 1.42 -13.07
N VAL A 165 14.35 1.09 -12.08
CA VAL A 165 15.66 1.71 -11.83
C VAL A 165 16.65 1.38 -12.93
N VAL A 166 16.59 0.18 -13.52
CA VAL A 166 17.52 -0.27 -14.57
C VAL A 166 17.35 0.57 -15.83
N ASN A 167 16.12 0.82 -16.24
CA ASN A 167 15.83 1.60 -17.44
C ASN A 167 15.54 3.09 -17.13
N ASN A 168 15.75 3.51 -15.88
CA ASN A 168 15.47 4.86 -15.40
C ASN A 168 14.05 5.32 -15.78
N ARG A 169 13.06 4.44 -15.64
CA ARG A 169 11.66 4.67 -16.08
C ARG A 169 10.77 4.92 -14.88
N VAL A 170 10.02 6.02 -14.90
CA VAL A 170 9.12 6.41 -13.81
C VAL A 170 7.70 6.60 -14.33
N LEU A 171 6.80 5.72 -13.90
CA LEU A 171 5.39 5.78 -14.22
C LEU A 171 4.59 6.16 -12.98
N ASN A 172 3.66 7.11 -13.10
CA ASN A 172 2.83 7.57 -12.01
C ASN A 172 1.34 7.45 -12.34
N ALA A 173 0.53 7.17 -11.34
CA ALA A 173 -0.92 7.38 -11.37
C ALA A 173 -1.30 8.32 -10.24
N HIS A 174 -2.32 9.14 -10.48
CA HIS A 174 -2.88 10.07 -9.49
C HIS A 174 -4.41 10.03 -9.55
N ASP A 175 -5.04 10.54 -8.51
CA ASP A 175 -6.48 10.79 -8.45
C ASP A 175 -7.36 9.55 -8.68
N PHE A 176 -6.89 8.38 -8.23
CA PHE A 176 -7.70 7.16 -8.18
C PHE A 176 -8.13 6.85 -6.74
N SER A 177 -8.97 5.82 -6.60
CA SER A 177 -9.47 5.33 -5.32
C SER A 177 -8.99 3.91 -5.06
N VAL A 178 -8.71 3.60 -3.81
CA VAL A 178 -8.32 2.26 -3.35
C VAL A 178 -9.31 1.81 -2.31
N THR A 179 -9.89 0.63 -2.50
CA THR A 179 -10.76 0.01 -1.52
C THR A 179 -9.97 -0.99 -0.69
N PHE A 180 -10.00 -0.81 0.62
CA PHE A 180 -9.43 -1.71 1.59
C PHE A 180 -10.58 -2.45 2.25
N THR A 181 -10.52 -3.77 2.28
CA THR A 181 -11.49 -4.65 2.94
C THR A 181 -10.74 -5.52 3.92
N THR A 182 -11.16 -5.48 5.18
CA THR A 182 -10.64 -6.36 6.22
C THR A 182 -11.68 -7.43 6.51
N GLY A 183 -11.24 -8.66 6.76
CA GLY A 183 -12.12 -9.72 7.25
C GLY A 183 -12.93 -9.26 8.47
N ALA A 184 -14.12 -9.83 8.67
CA ALA A 184 -15.02 -9.48 9.78
C ALA A 184 -14.46 -9.94 11.13
N ALA A 185 -13.42 -9.27 11.63
CA ALA A 185 -12.88 -9.45 12.95
C ALA A 185 -12.84 -8.10 13.66
N ARG A 186 -13.33 -8.10 14.92
CA ARG A 186 -12.97 -7.03 15.84
C ARG A 186 -11.47 -7.16 16.11
N LEU A 187 -10.74 -6.07 15.93
CA LEU A 187 -9.35 -6.02 16.36
C LEU A 187 -9.33 -6.19 17.89
N PRO A 188 -8.43 -7.02 18.44
CA PRO A 188 -8.34 -7.28 19.87
C PRO A 188 -7.76 -6.11 20.65
#